data_AF-A0A7V6ZQB6-F1
#
_entry.id   AF-A0A7V6ZQB6-F1
#
_cell.length_a   1.000
_cell.length_b   1.000
_cell.length_c   1.000
_cell.angle_alpha   90.00
_cell.angle_beta   90.00
_cell.angle_gamma   90.00
#
_symmetry.space_group_name_H-M   'P 1'
#
loop_
_entity.id
_entity.type
_entity.pdbx_description
1 polymer ?
#
loop_
_entity_poly.entity_id
_entity_poly.type
_entity_poly.pdbx_seq_one_letter_code
_entity_poly.pdbx_strand_id
1 'polypeptide(L)'
;MNLEKFQIRTDLAFEALDLKKTAYANEVINEEFEEGNLIIKRTVISENVGKEIGKKPGLYYVLDTKAIKTHDHDELKKCENALTKIIKEVLRAEGVTEKSKGLVVGLGNINVTPDSLGPVVIDNVIVTRHMFLLNPEEVSEGISDVSAFAPGVMGNTGIETYDIIEAVVNKIKVDYLIVVDALAARSLARVNRTIQVTNTGISPGSGVGNSRKEISKETMGIPVIAIGVPTVVDAATIANDTLDLLLRYLNYKLENQNRPHQNVIVGPEKINFEEAKLPTEEYRKEFMGEFGVLSEEDKMKLLEEVLTPNGFNMMVTPKEVDLDISDLSEVISGAIDRSLHTIVDNGIIA
;
A
#
# COMPACT_ATOMS: atom_id res chain seq x y z
N MET A 1 -12.08 -30.17 3.80
CA MET A 1 -11.84 -28.76 4.17
C MET A 1 -10.71 -28.26 3.30
N ASN A 2 -10.93 -27.21 2.50
CA ASN A 2 -9.91 -26.71 1.59
C ASN A 2 -8.99 -25.75 2.36
N LEU A 3 -7.81 -26.23 2.76
CA LEU A 3 -6.84 -25.55 3.63
C LEU A 3 -6.19 -24.32 2.97
N GLU A 4 -6.38 -24.12 1.66
CA GLU A 4 -5.82 -22.99 0.89
C GLU A 4 -6.53 -21.65 1.14
N LYS A 5 -7.73 -21.65 1.74
CA LYS A 5 -8.50 -20.40 1.94
C LYS A 5 -7.98 -19.51 3.09
N PHE A 6 -7.11 -20.02 3.95
CA PHE A 6 -6.72 -19.38 5.23
C PHE A 6 -5.23 -19.06 5.33
N GLN A 7 -4.57 -18.80 4.19
CA GLN A 7 -3.24 -18.19 4.22
C GLN A 7 -3.36 -16.74 4.67
N ILE A 8 -2.48 -16.35 5.59
CA ILE A 8 -2.28 -14.98 6.05
C ILE A 8 -1.93 -14.09 4.84
N ARG A 9 -2.83 -13.18 4.45
CA ARG A 9 -2.69 -12.35 3.23
C ARG A 9 -2.22 -10.94 3.57
N THR A 10 -1.18 -10.46 2.88
CA THR A 10 -0.81 -9.05 2.80
C THR A 10 -0.52 -8.67 1.37
N ASP A 11 -1.00 -7.51 0.97
CA ASP A 11 -0.69 -6.95 -0.34
C ASP A 11 0.69 -6.27 -0.35
N LEU A 12 1.20 -5.88 0.82
CA LEU A 12 2.51 -5.24 0.99
C LEU A 12 3.64 -6.27 0.93
N ALA A 13 4.59 -6.07 0.00
CA ALA A 13 5.75 -6.95 -0.17
C ALA A 13 6.68 -6.93 1.06
N PHE A 14 6.79 -5.78 1.70
CA PHE A 14 7.64 -5.60 2.89
C PHE A 14 7.13 -6.38 4.10
N GLU A 15 5.81 -6.49 4.30
CA GLU A 15 5.25 -7.29 5.39
C GLU A 15 5.48 -8.80 5.18
N ALA A 16 5.43 -9.27 3.94
CA ALA A 16 5.77 -10.66 3.61
C ALA A 16 7.25 -10.97 3.91
N LEU A 17 8.15 -9.99 3.70
CA LEU A 17 9.57 -10.10 4.02
C LEU A 17 9.82 -10.07 5.54
N ASP A 18 9.09 -9.23 6.29
CA ASP A 18 9.20 -9.13 7.75
C ASP A 18 8.89 -10.46 8.46
N LEU A 19 7.95 -11.25 7.94
CA LEU A 19 7.60 -12.58 8.48
C LEU A 19 8.72 -13.60 8.32
N LYS A 20 9.54 -13.48 7.27
CA LYS A 20 10.57 -14.46 6.89
C LYS A 20 11.99 -13.93 7.09
N LYS A 21 12.14 -12.84 7.85
CA LYS A 21 13.38 -12.09 8.15
C LYS A 21 14.61 -12.94 8.50
N THR A 22 14.43 -14.18 8.96
CA THR A 22 15.52 -15.04 9.43
C THR A 22 16.19 -15.88 8.33
N ALA A 23 15.63 -16.00 7.12
CA ALA A 23 16.12 -16.97 6.12
C ALA A 23 16.83 -16.39 4.88
N TYR A 24 16.60 -15.12 4.50
CA TYR A 24 16.96 -14.63 3.14
C TYR A 24 17.75 -13.32 3.07
N ALA A 25 18.42 -12.92 4.15
CA ALA A 25 19.17 -11.65 4.23
C ALA A 25 20.25 -11.46 3.15
N ASN A 26 20.71 -12.54 2.51
CA ASN A 26 21.77 -12.49 1.49
C ASN A 26 21.26 -12.33 0.03
N GLU A 27 19.95 -12.51 -0.24
CA GLU A 27 19.39 -12.47 -1.61
C GLU A 27 18.46 -11.26 -1.85
N VAL A 28 18.21 -10.46 -0.82
CA VAL A 28 17.38 -9.25 -0.90
C VAL A 28 18.27 -8.03 -0.73
N ILE A 29 18.35 -7.19 -1.76
CA ILE A 29 19.04 -5.90 -1.65
C ILE A 29 18.04 -4.92 -1.04
N ASN A 30 18.25 -4.59 0.22
CA ASN A 30 17.50 -3.54 0.92
C ASN A 30 18.37 -2.29 1.04
N GLU A 31 17.94 -1.21 0.41
CA GLU A 31 18.53 0.11 0.56
C GLU A 31 17.51 1.01 1.27
N GLU A 32 17.95 1.67 2.34
CA GLU A 32 17.12 2.62 3.08
C GLU A 32 17.68 4.02 2.84
N PHE A 33 16.82 4.91 2.34
CA PHE A 33 17.13 6.30 2.08
C PHE A 33 16.29 7.16 3.01
N GLU A 34 16.95 8.11 3.67
CA GLU A 34 16.26 9.17 4.41
C GLU A 34 16.14 10.40 3.52
N GLU A 35 14.91 10.83 3.26
CA GLU A 35 14.64 12.08 2.56
C GLU A 35 13.91 13.04 3.52
N GLY A 36 14.70 13.86 4.23
CA GLY A 36 14.19 14.69 5.31
C GLY A 36 13.74 13.84 6.49
N ASN A 37 12.44 13.85 6.80
CA ASN A 37 11.84 13.04 7.86
C ASN A 37 11.21 11.73 7.32
N LEU A 38 11.31 11.48 6.02
CA LEU A 38 10.67 10.33 5.36
C LEU A 38 11.67 9.20 5.19
N ILE A 39 11.19 7.98 5.38
CA ILE A 39 11.97 6.76 5.20
C ILE A 39 11.52 6.10 3.90
N ILE A 40 12.44 5.96 2.96
CA ILE A 40 12.23 5.27 1.70
C ILE A 40 13.01 3.96 1.76
N LYS A 41 12.31 2.83 1.63
CA LYS A 41 12.92 1.51 1.56
C LYS A 41 12.80 0.98 0.15
N ARG A 42 13.94 0.76 -0.48
CA ARG A 42 14.04 0.09 -1.77
C ARG A 42 14.42 -1.36 -1.54
N THR A 43 13.65 -2.25 -2.13
CA THR A 43 13.83 -3.68 -2.02
C THR A 43 13.83 -4.28 -3.41
N VAL A 44 14.93 -4.94 -3.77
CA VAL A 44 15.00 -5.76 -5.00
C VAL A 44 14.79 -7.22 -4.62
N ILE A 45 13.74 -7.82 -5.18
CA ILE A 45 13.35 -9.21 -4.94
C ILE A 45 13.78 -10.07 -6.12
N SER A 46 14.55 -11.13 -5.86
CA SER A 46 14.98 -12.12 -6.85
C SER A 46 13.88 -13.16 -7.13
N GLU A 47 14.00 -13.93 -8.21
CA GLU A 47 13.05 -14.99 -8.57
C GLU A 47 12.91 -16.07 -7.48
N ASN A 48 14.01 -16.42 -6.83
CA ASN A 48 14.04 -17.45 -5.79
C ASN A 48 13.26 -16.98 -4.56
N VAL A 49 13.58 -15.78 -4.07
CA VAL A 49 12.91 -15.17 -2.92
C VAL A 49 11.43 -14.94 -3.22
N GLY A 50 11.11 -14.47 -4.44
CA GLY A 50 9.74 -14.23 -4.87
C GLY A 50 8.84 -15.46 -4.73
N LYS A 51 9.29 -16.62 -5.22
CA LYS A 51 8.55 -17.89 -5.10
C LYS A 51 8.29 -18.30 -3.65
N GLU A 52 9.21 -18.01 -2.74
CA GLU A 52 9.07 -18.38 -1.34
C GLU A 52 8.20 -17.39 -0.55
N ILE A 53 8.26 -16.09 -0.83
CA ILE A 53 7.42 -15.08 -0.15
C ILE A 53 6.04 -14.92 -0.80
N GLY A 54 5.79 -15.59 -1.93
CA GLY A 54 4.54 -15.47 -2.69
C GLY A 54 4.39 -14.10 -3.37
N LYS A 55 5.50 -13.45 -3.76
CA LYS A 55 5.53 -12.19 -4.50
C LYS A 55 6.39 -12.33 -5.74
N LYS A 56 6.19 -11.44 -6.72
CA LYS A 56 6.97 -11.51 -7.96
C LYS A 56 8.37 -10.92 -7.78
N PRO A 57 9.36 -11.41 -8.55
CA PRO A 57 10.66 -10.77 -8.62
C PRO A 57 10.51 -9.37 -9.24
N GLY A 58 11.25 -8.42 -8.71
CA GLY A 58 11.25 -7.05 -9.22
C GLY A 58 11.65 -6.04 -8.16
N LEU A 59 11.30 -4.79 -8.45
CA LEU A 59 11.65 -3.63 -7.67
C LEU A 59 10.44 -3.19 -6.85
N TYR A 60 10.66 -3.00 -5.56
CA TYR A 60 9.65 -2.54 -4.61
C TYR A 60 10.20 -1.34 -3.84
N TYR A 61 9.46 -0.26 -3.82
CA TYR A 61 9.68 0.88 -2.95
C TYR A 61 8.57 0.96 -1.93
N VAL A 62 8.94 1.31 -0.71
CA VAL A 62 8.01 1.62 0.36
C VAL A 62 8.41 2.98 0.91
N LEU A 63 7.52 3.95 0.76
CA LEU A 63 7.62 5.27 1.37
C LEU A 63 6.80 5.23 2.67
N ASP A 64 7.48 5.30 3.82
CA ASP A 64 6.85 5.40 5.12
C ASP A 64 6.57 6.87 5.44
N THR A 65 5.28 7.20 5.62
CA THR A 65 4.80 8.57 5.86
C THR A 65 4.40 8.79 7.31
N LYS A 66 4.73 7.90 8.25
CA LYS A 66 4.41 8.06 9.68
C LYS A 66 4.89 9.38 10.29
N ALA A 67 5.99 9.93 9.79
CA ALA A 67 6.55 11.20 10.26
C ALA A 67 5.79 12.44 9.75
N ILE A 68 4.91 12.26 8.76
CA ILE A 68 4.08 13.32 8.19
C ILE A 68 2.91 13.59 9.12
N LYS A 69 2.68 14.87 9.39
CA LYS A 69 1.39 15.30 9.94
C LYS A 69 0.43 15.45 8.77
N THR A 70 -0.57 14.58 8.72
CA THR A 70 -1.69 14.71 7.77
C THR A 70 -2.27 16.12 7.87
N HIS A 71 -2.65 16.72 6.74
CA HIS A 71 -3.15 18.11 6.60
C HIS A 71 -2.13 19.25 6.75
N ASP A 72 -0.83 18.96 6.81
CA ASP A 72 0.22 19.99 6.69
C ASP A 72 0.71 20.05 5.24
N HIS A 73 0.35 21.12 4.52
CA HIS A 73 0.66 21.32 3.10
C HIS A 73 2.18 21.23 2.81
N ASP A 74 3.03 21.71 3.71
CA ASP A 74 4.49 21.67 3.50
C ASP A 74 5.04 20.24 3.62
N GLU A 75 4.46 19.41 4.49
CA GLU A 75 4.85 18.00 4.64
C GLU A 75 4.29 17.13 3.50
N LEU A 76 3.06 17.39 3.03
CA LEU A 76 2.48 16.72 1.85
C LEU A 76 3.35 16.95 0.61
N LYS A 77 3.83 18.18 0.40
CA LYS A 77 4.73 18.50 -0.71
C LYS A 77 6.08 17.76 -0.62
N LYS A 78 6.60 17.52 0.58
CA LYS A 78 7.80 16.67 0.76
C LYS A 78 7.52 15.22 0.39
N CYS A 79 6.35 14.69 0.77
CA CYS A 79 5.90 13.37 0.38
C CYS A 79 5.80 13.23 -1.14
N GLU A 80 5.19 14.21 -1.79
CA GLU A 80 5.03 14.27 -3.25
C GLU A 80 6.41 14.30 -3.95
N ASN A 81 7.36 15.10 -3.45
CA ASN A 81 8.73 15.12 -3.97
C ASN A 81 9.42 13.75 -3.87
N ALA A 82 9.32 13.10 -2.71
CA ALA A 82 9.90 11.77 -2.48
C ALA A 82 9.26 10.73 -3.39
N LEU A 83 7.93 10.72 -3.49
CA LEU A 83 7.19 9.82 -4.36
C LEU A 83 7.49 10.05 -5.84
N THR A 84 7.64 11.32 -6.27
CA THR A 84 8.04 11.68 -7.63
C THR A 84 9.38 11.05 -8.01
N LYS A 85 10.37 11.10 -7.11
CA LYS A 85 11.69 10.49 -7.34
C LYS A 85 11.58 8.97 -7.49
N ILE A 86 10.80 8.33 -6.62
CA ILE A 86 10.55 6.89 -6.66
C ILE A 86 9.93 6.50 -8.01
N ILE A 87 8.85 7.17 -8.42
CA ILE A 87 8.16 6.87 -9.68
C ILE A 87 9.11 7.08 -10.87
N LYS A 88 9.89 8.18 -10.90
CA LYS A 88 10.89 8.43 -11.95
C LYS A 88 11.95 7.33 -12.03
N GLU A 89 12.42 6.81 -10.90
CA GLU A 89 13.40 5.72 -10.90
C GLU A 89 12.79 4.42 -11.45
N VAL A 90 11.58 4.07 -11.02
CA VAL A 90 10.87 2.87 -11.50
C VAL A 90 10.57 2.96 -13.01
N LEU A 91 10.12 4.12 -13.50
CA LEU A 91 9.90 4.36 -14.93
C LEU A 91 11.19 4.21 -15.75
N ARG A 92 12.31 4.76 -15.25
CA ARG A 92 13.63 4.62 -15.89
C ARG A 92 14.11 3.17 -15.90
N ALA A 93 13.88 2.43 -14.83
CA ALA A 93 14.25 1.01 -14.74
C ALA A 93 13.50 0.15 -15.78
N GLU A 94 12.25 0.50 -16.10
CA GLU A 94 11.47 -0.16 -17.16
C GLU A 94 11.71 0.39 -18.57
N GLY A 95 12.63 1.36 -18.74
CA GLY A 95 12.98 1.93 -20.04
C GLY A 95 11.93 2.88 -20.61
N VAL A 96 11.04 3.43 -19.76
CA VAL A 96 10.04 4.42 -20.17
C VAL A 96 10.73 5.75 -20.45
N THR A 97 10.47 6.31 -21.64
CA THR A 97 10.97 7.61 -22.09
C THR A 97 9.85 8.64 -22.18
N GLU A 98 10.18 9.94 -22.29
CA GLU A 98 9.20 11.03 -22.44
C GLU A 98 8.31 10.92 -23.69
N LYS A 99 8.71 10.11 -24.68
CA LYS A 99 7.92 9.85 -25.90
C LYS A 99 6.95 8.68 -25.78
N SER A 100 7.00 7.96 -24.65
CA SER A 100 6.20 6.75 -24.45
C SER A 100 4.78 7.13 -24.09
N LYS A 101 3.81 6.40 -24.64
CA LYS A 101 2.39 6.60 -24.37
C LYS A 101 1.99 5.94 -23.07
N GLY A 102 1.56 6.75 -22.11
CA GLY A 102 1.16 6.30 -20.79
C GLY A 102 -0.35 6.07 -20.67
N LEU A 103 -0.72 5.07 -19.89
CA LEU A 103 -2.07 4.89 -19.37
C LEU A 103 -2.03 4.84 -17.84
N VAL A 104 -2.81 5.69 -17.18
CA VAL A 104 -2.98 5.68 -15.72
C VAL A 104 -4.37 5.11 -15.40
N VAL A 105 -4.41 4.09 -14.56
CA VAL A 105 -5.65 3.39 -14.19
C VAL A 105 -5.86 3.45 -12.69
N GLY A 106 -7.00 4.01 -12.29
CA GLY A 106 -7.43 4.04 -10.89
C GLY A 106 -8.34 2.87 -10.59
N LEU A 107 -7.82 1.88 -9.88
CA LEU A 107 -8.60 0.76 -9.39
C LEU A 107 -9.35 1.12 -8.11
N GLY A 108 -10.51 0.50 -7.95
CA GLY A 108 -11.32 0.63 -6.74
C GLY A 108 -12.78 0.99 -7.04
N ASN A 109 -13.55 1.08 -5.97
CA ASN A 109 -14.96 1.43 -5.99
C ASN A 109 -15.17 2.80 -5.34
N ILE A 110 -15.55 3.80 -6.15
CA ILE A 110 -15.86 5.16 -5.69
C ILE A 110 -16.93 5.20 -4.57
N ASN A 111 -17.81 4.20 -4.49
CA ASN A 111 -18.87 4.14 -3.48
C ASN A 111 -18.38 3.63 -2.11
N VAL A 112 -17.15 3.13 -2.02
CA VAL A 112 -16.54 2.64 -0.78
C VAL A 112 -15.34 3.54 -0.50
N THR A 113 -15.48 4.48 0.42
CA THR A 113 -14.47 5.52 0.70
C THR A 113 -13.03 5.00 0.85
N PRO A 114 -12.72 3.95 1.63
CA PRO A 114 -11.33 3.48 1.71
C PRO A 114 -10.86 2.79 0.41
N ASP A 115 -11.76 2.34 -0.46
CA ASP A 115 -11.48 1.72 -1.75
C ASP A 115 -11.58 2.74 -2.92
N SER A 116 -11.82 4.02 -2.64
CA SER A 116 -12.01 5.05 -3.67
C SER A 116 -10.72 5.74 -4.09
N LEU A 117 -9.57 5.37 -3.52
CA LEU A 117 -8.30 6.05 -3.76
C LEU A 117 -7.94 6.14 -5.25
N GLY A 118 -7.99 5.03 -5.99
CA GLY A 118 -7.67 5.02 -7.41
C GLY A 118 -8.55 5.98 -8.22
N PRO A 119 -9.90 5.86 -8.18
CA PRO A 119 -10.80 6.80 -8.83
C PRO A 119 -10.52 8.28 -8.50
N VAL A 120 -10.31 8.61 -7.22
CA VAL A 120 -10.06 10.00 -6.78
C VAL A 120 -8.71 10.50 -7.30
N VAL A 121 -7.68 9.65 -7.35
CA VAL A 121 -6.39 10.01 -7.97
C VAL A 121 -6.56 10.32 -9.45
N ILE A 122 -7.33 9.52 -10.20
CA ILE A 122 -7.54 9.75 -11.63
C ILE A 122 -8.24 11.08 -11.91
N ASP A 123 -9.16 11.51 -11.06
CA ASP A 123 -9.83 12.81 -11.22
C ASP A 123 -8.87 14.00 -11.12
N ASN A 124 -7.72 13.82 -10.48
CA ASN A 124 -6.70 14.86 -10.29
C ASN A 124 -5.48 14.73 -11.23
N VAL A 125 -5.34 13.64 -11.99
CA VAL A 125 -4.22 13.43 -12.93
C VAL A 125 -4.39 14.28 -14.19
N ILE A 126 -3.31 14.91 -14.65
CA ILE A 126 -3.30 15.71 -15.87
C ILE A 126 -3.32 14.79 -17.09
N VAL A 127 -4.49 14.71 -17.76
CA VAL A 127 -4.67 13.91 -18.99
C VAL A 127 -4.39 14.74 -20.23
N THR A 128 -3.45 14.29 -21.07
CA THR A 128 -2.92 15.10 -22.19
C THR A 128 -3.13 14.48 -23.57
N ARG A 129 -3.50 13.19 -23.65
CA ARG A 129 -3.66 12.47 -24.94
C ARG A 129 -4.56 13.20 -25.95
N HIS A 130 -5.61 13.87 -25.48
CA HIS A 130 -6.53 14.60 -26.34
C HIS A 130 -5.83 15.76 -27.09
N MET A 131 -4.83 16.40 -26.48
CA MET A 131 -4.03 17.45 -27.10
C MET A 131 -3.18 16.89 -28.24
N PHE A 132 -2.55 15.74 -28.04
CA PHE A 132 -1.77 15.03 -29.07
C PHE A 132 -2.61 14.53 -30.23
N LEU A 133 -3.90 14.28 -30.03
CA LEU A 133 -4.81 13.89 -31.12
C LEU A 133 -5.31 15.07 -31.94
N LEU A 134 -5.55 16.22 -31.30
CA LEU A 134 -6.14 17.38 -31.94
C LEU A 134 -5.07 18.28 -32.59
N ASN A 135 -4.03 18.65 -31.82
CA ASN A 135 -3.03 19.63 -32.23
C ASN A 135 -1.61 19.16 -31.81
N PRO A 136 -1.03 18.14 -32.47
CA PRO A 136 0.30 17.62 -32.11
C PRO A 136 1.42 18.67 -32.13
N GLU A 137 1.32 19.68 -32.99
CA GLU A 137 2.35 20.72 -33.18
C GLU A 137 2.32 21.82 -32.11
N GLU A 138 1.24 21.93 -31.33
CA GLU A 138 1.08 22.94 -30.27
C GLU A 138 1.45 22.41 -28.87
N VAL A 139 1.70 21.11 -28.76
CA VAL A 139 2.07 20.50 -27.48
C VAL A 139 3.48 20.95 -27.10
N SER A 140 3.60 21.59 -25.94
CA SER A 140 4.88 22.08 -25.43
C SER A 140 5.85 20.93 -25.12
N GLU A 141 7.14 21.17 -25.32
CA GLU A 141 8.19 20.23 -24.89
C GLU A 141 8.10 19.96 -23.38
N GLY A 142 8.23 18.70 -22.97
CA GLY A 142 8.11 18.26 -21.58
C GLY A 142 6.70 17.85 -21.15
N ILE A 143 5.74 17.75 -22.08
CA ILE A 143 4.44 17.09 -21.85
C ILE A 143 4.50 15.67 -22.42
N SER A 144 4.23 14.65 -21.61
CA SER A 144 4.06 13.26 -22.07
C SER A 144 2.63 13.00 -22.59
N ASP A 145 2.47 12.04 -23.52
CA ASP A 145 1.17 11.57 -24.03
C ASP A 145 0.55 10.58 -23.03
N VAL A 146 -0.38 11.06 -22.20
CA VAL A 146 -0.95 10.30 -21.09
C VAL A 146 -2.47 10.25 -21.20
N SER A 147 -3.02 9.04 -21.03
CA SER A 147 -4.44 8.78 -20.84
C SER A 147 -4.71 8.35 -19.41
N ALA A 148 -5.89 8.65 -18.88
CA ALA A 148 -6.29 8.12 -17.59
C ALA A 148 -7.77 7.71 -17.57
N PHE A 149 -8.11 6.66 -16.82
CA PHE A 149 -9.51 6.34 -16.52
C PHE A 149 -9.65 5.43 -15.29
N ALA A 150 -10.82 5.46 -14.68
CA ALA A 150 -11.22 4.53 -13.62
C ALA A 150 -12.26 3.52 -14.18
N PRO A 151 -11.92 2.22 -14.32
CA PRO A 151 -12.82 1.20 -14.88
C PRO A 151 -14.01 0.88 -13.97
N GLY A 152 -13.92 1.22 -12.68
CA GLY A 152 -14.85 0.75 -11.65
C GLY A 152 -14.67 -0.75 -11.35
N VAL A 153 -15.68 -1.30 -10.67
CA VAL A 153 -15.69 -2.70 -10.24
C VAL A 153 -16.69 -3.53 -11.05
N MET A 154 -16.39 -4.83 -11.21
CA MET A 154 -17.25 -5.80 -11.90
C MET A 154 -18.70 -5.78 -11.40
N GLY A 155 -18.93 -5.52 -10.11
CA GLY A 155 -20.29 -5.43 -9.55
C GLY A 155 -21.15 -4.33 -10.18
N ASN A 156 -20.52 -3.29 -10.75
CA ASN A 156 -21.21 -2.16 -11.37
C ASN A 156 -21.24 -2.31 -12.90
N THR A 157 -20.18 -2.84 -13.50
CA THR A 157 -20.00 -2.89 -14.96
C THR A 157 -20.44 -4.22 -15.59
N GLY A 158 -20.47 -5.30 -14.82
CA GLY A 158 -20.64 -6.67 -15.32
C GLY A 158 -19.44 -7.23 -16.10
N ILE A 159 -18.35 -6.46 -16.21
CA ILE A 159 -17.12 -6.83 -16.93
C ILE A 159 -15.97 -6.80 -15.94
N GLU A 160 -15.08 -7.79 -16.00
CA GLU A 160 -13.89 -7.79 -15.17
C GLU A 160 -13.00 -6.59 -15.48
N THR A 161 -12.49 -5.95 -14.43
CA THR A 161 -11.65 -4.77 -14.55
C THR A 161 -10.41 -5.03 -15.43
N TYR A 162 -9.84 -6.23 -15.32
CA TYR A 162 -8.75 -6.69 -16.20
C TYR A 162 -9.13 -6.62 -17.68
N ASP A 163 -10.29 -7.15 -18.07
CA ASP A 163 -10.70 -7.23 -19.47
C ASP A 163 -10.95 -5.83 -20.06
N ILE A 164 -11.45 -4.89 -19.24
CA ILE A 164 -11.61 -3.48 -19.63
C ILE A 164 -10.24 -2.84 -19.91
N ILE A 165 -9.29 -3.03 -18.99
CA ILE A 165 -7.94 -2.45 -19.11
C ILE A 165 -7.23 -3.03 -20.33
N GLU A 166 -7.26 -4.35 -20.51
CA GLU A 166 -6.67 -5.04 -21.66
C GLU A 166 -7.26 -4.53 -22.99
N ALA A 167 -8.58 -4.37 -23.06
CA ALA A 167 -9.24 -3.85 -24.26
C ALA A 167 -8.79 -2.41 -24.57
N VAL A 168 -8.68 -1.55 -23.56
CA VAL A 168 -8.22 -0.16 -23.73
C VAL A 168 -6.76 -0.14 -24.17
N VAL A 169 -5.87 -0.86 -23.46
CA VAL A 169 -4.44 -0.96 -23.78
C VAL A 169 -4.22 -1.38 -25.23
N ASN A 170 -4.91 -2.42 -25.68
CA ASN A 170 -4.82 -2.92 -27.05
C ASN A 170 -5.39 -1.95 -28.08
N LYS A 171 -6.46 -1.22 -27.74
CA LYS A 171 -7.12 -0.29 -28.65
C LYS A 171 -6.33 0.99 -28.86
N ILE A 172 -5.80 1.58 -27.78
CA ILE A 172 -5.09 2.87 -27.84
C ILE A 172 -3.57 2.71 -28.06
N LYS A 173 -3.05 1.49 -27.88
CA LYS A 173 -1.63 1.13 -28.02
C LYS A 173 -0.73 2.00 -27.14
N VAL A 174 -0.81 1.74 -25.83
CA VAL A 174 0.09 2.36 -24.85
C VAL A 174 1.38 1.56 -24.69
N ASP A 175 2.43 2.25 -24.25
CA ASP A 175 3.77 1.69 -24.05
C ASP A 175 4.01 1.29 -22.60
N TYR A 176 3.30 1.88 -21.64
CA TYR A 176 3.36 1.52 -20.21
C TYR A 176 2.03 1.82 -19.51
N LEU A 177 1.83 1.16 -18.36
CA LEU A 177 0.65 1.29 -17.52
C LEU A 177 1.08 1.67 -16.10
N ILE A 178 0.47 2.72 -15.55
CA ILE A 178 0.53 3.03 -14.12
C ILE A 178 -0.82 2.66 -13.51
N VAL A 179 -0.81 1.85 -12.46
CA VAL A 179 -2.02 1.41 -11.76
C VAL A 179 -1.99 1.93 -10.33
N VAL A 180 -3.05 2.58 -9.90
CA VAL A 180 -3.21 3.06 -8.53
C VAL A 180 -4.33 2.28 -7.86
N ASP A 181 -4.04 1.67 -6.71
CA ASP A 181 -5.00 0.81 -6.00
C ASP A 181 -4.95 1.04 -4.48
N ALA A 182 -6.10 0.81 -3.85
CA ALA A 182 -6.21 0.70 -2.40
C ALA A 182 -5.85 -0.73 -1.98
N LEU A 183 -4.92 -0.88 -1.05
CA LEU A 183 -4.45 -2.17 -0.54
C LEU A 183 -5.01 -2.45 0.86
N ALA A 184 -4.89 -3.70 1.30
CA ALA A 184 -5.08 -4.06 2.71
C ALA A 184 -3.73 -4.24 3.43
N ALA A 185 -3.59 -3.64 4.61
CA ALA A 185 -2.45 -3.85 5.51
C ALA A 185 -2.72 -4.98 6.51
N ARG A 186 -1.65 -5.48 7.14
CA ARG A 186 -1.71 -6.38 8.30
C ARG A 186 -1.34 -5.74 9.62
N SER A 187 -1.19 -4.42 9.64
CA SER A 187 -0.98 -3.69 10.87
C SER A 187 -1.65 -2.35 10.80
N LEU A 188 -2.32 -1.98 11.90
CA LEU A 188 -2.95 -0.67 12.03
C LEU A 188 -1.94 0.48 11.86
N ALA A 189 -0.67 0.26 12.24
CA ALA A 189 0.38 1.27 12.17
C ALA A 189 0.73 1.73 10.75
N ARG A 190 0.28 1.00 9.72
CA ARG A 190 0.59 1.29 8.30
C ARG A 190 -0.59 1.85 7.51
N VAL A 191 -1.82 1.73 8.03
CA VAL A 191 -3.02 2.23 7.36
C VAL A 191 -2.89 3.73 7.13
N ASN A 192 -3.08 4.16 5.88
CA ASN A 192 -2.94 5.54 5.41
C ASN A 192 -1.55 6.18 5.66
N ARG A 193 -0.52 5.36 5.96
CA ARG A 193 0.82 5.82 6.38
C ARG A 193 1.96 5.22 5.58
N THR A 194 1.66 4.57 4.47
CA THR A 194 2.67 3.90 3.66
C THR A 194 2.24 3.94 2.21
N ILE A 195 3.16 4.22 1.28
CA ILE A 195 2.90 4.15 -0.16
C ILE A 195 3.88 3.15 -0.74
N GLN A 196 3.36 2.11 -1.40
CA GLN A 196 4.18 1.10 -2.08
C GLN A 196 4.19 1.37 -3.57
N VAL A 197 5.36 1.36 -4.21
CA VAL A 197 5.52 1.45 -5.67
C VAL A 197 6.29 0.24 -6.17
N THR A 198 5.81 -0.44 -7.22
CA THR A 198 6.48 -1.62 -7.78
C THR A 198 6.31 -1.74 -9.29
N ASN A 199 7.27 -2.36 -9.97
CA ASN A 199 7.18 -2.72 -11.40
C ASN A 199 6.64 -4.14 -11.65
N THR A 200 6.24 -4.85 -10.58
CA THR A 200 5.81 -6.25 -10.70
C THR A 200 4.34 -6.41 -11.09
N GLY A 201 3.57 -5.34 -10.99
CA GLY A 201 2.12 -5.35 -11.18
C GLY A 201 1.35 -5.43 -9.87
N ILE A 202 0.05 -5.69 -10.00
CA ILE A 202 -0.89 -5.76 -8.89
C ILE A 202 -1.95 -6.83 -9.12
N SER A 203 -2.39 -7.47 -8.04
CA SER A 203 -3.53 -8.39 -8.05
C SER A 203 -4.69 -7.73 -7.32
N PRO A 204 -5.68 -7.15 -8.03
CA PRO A 204 -6.69 -6.33 -7.39
C PRO A 204 -7.55 -7.14 -6.41
N GLY A 205 -7.67 -6.66 -5.18
CA GLY A 205 -8.50 -7.28 -4.14
C GLY A 205 -7.92 -8.53 -3.47
N SER A 206 -6.63 -8.84 -3.66
CA SER A 206 -5.98 -9.99 -3.02
C SER A 206 -6.02 -9.93 -1.49
N GLY A 207 -5.87 -8.74 -0.90
CA GLY A 207 -5.92 -8.50 0.54
C GLY A 207 -7.31 -8.56 1.17
N VAL A 208 -8.38 -8.43 0.38
CA VAL A 208 -9.78 -8.55 0.83
C VAL A 208 -10.38 -9.94 0.56
N GLY A 209 -9.56 -10.90 0.11
CA GLY A 209 -9.97 -12.28 -0.11
C GLY A 209 -10.34 -12.63 -1.55
N ASN A 210 -10.33 -11.66 -2.48
CA ASN A 210 -10.67 -11.87 -3.89
C ASN A 210 -9.43 -12.05 -4.75
N SER A 211 -9.27 -13.22 -5.37
CA SER A 211 -8.20 -13.47 -6.34
C SER A 211 -8.67 -13.04 -7.74
N ARG A 212 -8.59 -11.74 -8.07
CA ARG A 212 -8.86 -11.27 -9.44
C ARG A 212 -7.67 -11.56 -10.35
N LYS A 213 -7.91 -11.51 -11.67
CA LYS A 213 -6.81 -11.58 -12.65
C LYS A 213 -5.79 -10.47 -12.38
N GLU A 214 -4.55 -10.87 -12.36
CA GLU A 214 -3.42 -9.99 -12.11
C GLU A 214 -3.17 -9.03 -13.28
N ILE A 215 -2.80 -7.80 -12.95
CA ILE A 215 -2.37 -6.77 -13.89
C ILE A 215 -0.85 -6.63 -13.73
N SER A 216 -0.09 -7.25 -14.63
CA SER A 216 1.37 -7.26 -14.59
C SER A 216 1.94 -7.22 -16.00
N LYS A 217 3.27 -7.08 -16.11
CA LYS A 217 3.96 -7.13 -17.40
C LYS A 217 3.72 -8.42 -18.18
N GLU A 218 3.56 -9.54 -17.47
CA GLU A 218 3.29 -10.84 -18.06
C GLU A 218 1.88 -10.95 -18.65
N THR A 219 0.89 -10.31 -18.00
CA THR A 219 -0.51 -10.39 -18.44
C THR A 219 -0.84 -9.32 -19.49
N MET A 220 -0.33 -8.10 -19.32
CA MET A 220 -0.62 -6.96 -20.21
C MET A 220 0.37 -6.84 -21.38
N GLY A 221 1.53 -7.51 -21.33
CA GLY A 221 2.56 -7.43 -22.37
C GLY A 221 3.35 -6.11 -22.43
N ILE A 222 3.05 -5.18 -21.53
CA ILE A 222 3.71 -3.86 -21.39
C ILE A 222 4.17 -3.67 -19.93
N PRO A 223 5.18 -2.82 -19.66
CA PRO A 223 5.55 -2.46 -18.29
C PRO A 223 4.35 -1.96 -17.47
N VAL A 224 4.21 -2.50 -16.26
CA VAL A 224 3.17 -2.12 -15.30
C VAL A 224 3.81 -1.61 -14.03
N ILE A 225 3.56 -0.35 -13.69
CA ILE A 225 3.98 0.28 -12.44
C ILE A 225 2.76 0.35 -11.54
N ALA A 226 2.74 -0.40 -10.44
CA ALA A 226 1.67 -0.37 -9.46
C ALA A 226 2.04 0.52 -8.27
N ILE A 227 1.12 1.41 -7.91
CA ILE A 227 1.16 2.27 -6.72
C ILE A 227 0.01 1.78 -5.82
N GLY A 228 0.36 1.31 -4.63
CA GLY A 228 -0.60 0.77 -3.68
C GLY A 228 -0.49 1.43 -2.32
N VAL A 229 -1.64 1.79 -1.75
CA VAL A 229 -1.71 2.38 -0.40
C VAL A 229 -2.63 1.55 0.49
N PRO A 230 -2.18 1.05 1.64
CA PRO A 230 -3.04 0.33 2.57
C PRO A 230 -4.05 1.27 3.21
N THR A 231 -5.32 1.13 2.87
CA THR A 231 -6.41 1.98 3.40
C THR A 231 -7.31 1.24 4.38
N VAL A 232 -7.23 -0.09 4.39
CA VAL A 232 -8.00 -0.96 5.29
C VAL A 232 -7.13 -2.01 5.95
N VAL A 233 -7.62 -2.55 7.05
CA VAL A 233 -7.11 -3.76 7.72
C VAL A 233 -8.28 -4.70 7.99
N ASP A 234 -8.00 -5.99 8.04
CA ASP A 234 -9.00 -6.99 8.44
C ASP A 234 -9.36 -6.84 9.93
N ALA A 235 -10.63 -7.05 10.28
CA ALA A 235 -11.09 -6.98 11.68
C ALA A 235 -10.34 -7.97 12.61
N ALA A 236 -9.99 -9.16 12.13
CA ALA A 236 -9.18 -10.14 12.86
C ALA A 236 -7.76 -9.62 13.10
N THR A 237 -7.20 -8.87 12.15
CA THR A 237 -5.92 -8.18 12.32
C THR A 237 -6.00 -7.16 13.46
N ILE A 238 -7.04 -6.33 13.49
CA ILE A 238 -7.23 -5.37 14.58
C ILE A 238 -7.42 -6.06 15.93
N ALA A 239 -8.20 -7.14 15.97
CA ALA A 239 -8.39 -7.90 17.19
C ALA A 239 -7.05 -8.45 17.70
N ASN A 240 -6.24 -9.03 16.82
CA ASN A 240 -4.92 -9.55 17.18
C ASN A 240 -3.98 -8.43 17.67
N ASP A 241 -3.86 -7.34 16.90
CA ASP A 241 -3.04 -6.17 17.26
C ASP A 241 -3.46 -5.59 18.62
N THR A 242 -4.77 -5.53 18.90
CA THR A 242 -5.30 -5.02 20.17
C THR A 242 -4.94 -5.93 21.35
N LEU A 243 -5.02 -7.25 21.17
CA LEU A 243 -4.61 -8.21 22.19
C LEU A 243 -3.10 -8.11 22.47
N ASP A 244 -2.30 -7.96 21.43
CA ASP A 244 -0.85 -7.76 21.56
C ASP A 244 -0.51 -6.44 22.29
N LEU A 245 -1.18 -5.34 21.95
CA LEU A 245 -1.04 -4.05 22.64
C LEU A 245 -1.44 -4.16 24.11
N LEU A 246 -2.51 -4.89 24.42
CA LEU A 246 -2.96 -5.15 25.78
C LEU A 246 -1.91 -5.96 26.57
N LEU A 247 -1.34 -7.00 25.98
CA LEU A 247 -0.29 -7.81 26.60
C LEU A 247 0.97 -6.99 26.88
N ARG A 248 1.39 -6.15 25.93
CA ARG A 248 2.51 -5.22 26.10
C ARG A 248 2.24 -4.21 27.21
N TYR A 249 1.02 -3.67 27.29
CA TYR A 249 0.59 -2.77 28.34
C TYR A 249 0.69 -3.41 29.73
N LEU A 250 0.21 -4.65 29.87
CA LEU A 250 0.26 -5.40 31.11
C LEU A 250 1.70 -5.72 31.51
N ASN A 251 2.54 -6.15 30.55
CA ASN A 251 3.95 -6.41 30.80
C ASN A 251 4.69 -5.14 31.26
N TYR A 252 4.48 -4.01 30.57
CA TYR A 252 5.03 -2.72 30.96
C TYR A 252 4.60 -2.32 32.39
N LYS A 253 3.32 -2.51 32.74
CA LYS A 253 2.84 -2.23 34.10
C LYS A 253 3.50 -3.10 35.16
N LEU A 254 3.71 -4.39 34.90
CA LEU A 254 4.41 -5.28 35.82
C LEU A 254 5.88 -4.89 36.02
N GLU A 255 6.58 -4.58 34.94
CA GLU A 255 7.99 -4.15 35.00
C GLU A 255 8.14 -2.83 35.79
N ASN A 256 7.18 -1.91 35.66
CA ASN A 256 7.20 -0.60 36.34
C ASN A 256 6.54 -0.57 37.72
N GLN A 257 5.71 -1.55 38.09
CA GLN A 257 5.15 -1.68 39.46
C GLN A 257 6.24 -1.85 40.54
N ASN A 258 7.45 -2.27 40.17
CA ASN A 258 8.60 -2.37 41.08
C ASN A 258 9.35 -1.04 41.33
N ARG A 259 8.85 0.11 40.85
CA ARG A 259 9.46 1.43 41.10
C ARG A 259 8.63 2.25 42.11
N PRO A 260 9.05 2.36 43.39
CA PRO A 260 8.23 2.91 44.49
C PRO A 260 7.95 4.43 44.44
N HIS A 261 8.30 5.15 43.37
CA HIS A 261 8.21 6.63 43.32
C HIS A 261 7.31 7.21 42.22
N GLN A 262 6.53 6.40 41.49
CA GLN A 262 5.67 6.89 40.39
C GLN A 262 4.17 6.98 40.72
N ASN A 263 3.77 6.90 41.99
CA ASN A 263 2.37 7.07 42.39
C ASN A 263 1.82 8.52 42.26
N VAL A 264 2.53 9.43 41.59
CA VAL A 264 2.05 10.78 41.31
C VAL A 264 2.41 11.19 39.87
N ILE A 265 1.72 10.61 38.88
CA ILE A 265 1.57 11.24 37.56
C ILE A 265 0.09 11.15 37.18
N VAL A 266 -0.56 12.33 37.14
CA VAL A 266 -1.95 12.53 36.74
C VAL A 266 -1.96 12.73 35.22
N GLY A 267 -2.31 11.69 34.48
CA GLY A 267 -2.52 11.73 33.02
C GLY A 267 -2.38 10.34 32.40
N PRO A 268 -3.00 10.05 31.25
CA PRO A 268 -2.72 8.81 30.53
C PRO A 268 -1.24 8.82 30.10
N GLU A 269 -0.41 7.97 30.71
CA GLU A 269 0.96 7.76 30.25
C GLU A 269 0.90 7.38 28.76
N LYS A 270 1.54 8.19 27.91
CA LYS A 270 1.79 7.81 26.51
C LYS A 270 2.83 6.69 26.53
N ILE A 271 2.38 5.45 26.67
CA ILE A 271 3.24 4.28 26.56
C ILE A 271 3.68 4.19 25.11
N ASN A 272 5.00 4.17 24.89
CA ASN A 272 5.55 3.85 23.59
C ASN A 272 5.42 2.33 23.37
N PHE A 273 4.32 1.91 22.77
CA PHE A 273 4.04 0.48 22.54
C PHE A 273 5.03 -0.18 21.57
N GLU A 274 5.81 0.59 20.82
CA GLU A 274 6.89 0.06 19.97
C GLU A 274 8.07 -0.48 20.80
N GLU A 275 8.33 0.07 21.98
CA GLU A 275 9.42 -0.35 22.87
C GLU A 275 8.99 -1.41 23.91
N ALA A 276 7.68 -1.50 24.20
CA ALA A 276 7.13 -2.43 25.17
C ALA A 276 7.20 -3.88 24.65
N LYS A 277 7.93 -4.74 25.35
CA LYS A 277 8.09 -6.16 24.99
C LYS A 277 6.85 -6.96 25.33
N LEU A 278 6.61 -8.01 24.53
CA LEU A 278 5.61 -9.02 24.84
C LEU A 278 6.03 -9.78 26.12
N PRO A 279 5.06 -10.17 26.97
CA PRO A 279 5.35 -10.93 28.17
C PRO A 279 5.82 -12.37 27.87
N THR A 280 6.39 -13.02 28.88
CA THR A 280 6.77 -14.44 28.83
C THR A 280 5.56 -15.32 28.49
N GLU A 281 5.80 -16.48 27.88
CA GLU A 281 4.72 -17.42 27.52
C GLU A 281 3.91 -17.87 28.75
N GLU A 282 4.57 -18.07 29.89
CA GLU A 282 3.90 -18.40 31.15
C GLU A 282 2.89 -17.32 31.55
N TYR A 283 3.27 -16.04 31.42
CA TYR A 283 2.39 -14.92 31.75
C TYR A 283 1.25 -14.75 30.72
N ARG A 284 1.54 -14.99 29.43
CA ARG A 284 0.50 -15.03 28.39
C ARG A 284 -0.52 -16.13 28.68
N LYS A 285 -0.05 -17.30 29.12
CA LYS A 285 -0.90 -18.43 29.53
C LYS A 285 -1.73 -18.10 30.76
N GLU A 286 -1.14 -17.43 31.75
CA GLU A 286 -1.86 -17.01 32.96
C GLU A 286 -3.01 -16.04 32.63
N PHE A 287 -2.76 -15.08 31.72
CA PHE A 287 -3.73 -14.04 31.40
C PHE A 287 -4.80 -14.48 30.36
N MET A 288 -4.42 -15.27 29.36
CA MET A 288 -5.29 -15.63 28.22
C MET A 288 -5.60 -17.14 28.13
N GLY A 289 -5.11 -17.95 29.08
CA GLY A 289 -5.25 -19.40 29.02
C GLY A 289 -4.54 -20.00 27.80
N GLU A 290 -5.13 -21.05 27.22
CA GLU A 290 -4.58 -21.74 26.06
C GLU A 290 -4.48 -20.83 24.82
N PHE A 291 -5.32 -19.79 24.69
CA PHE A 291 -5.23 -18.81 23.60
C PHE A 291 -3.90 -18.06 23.60
N GLY A 292 -3.35 -17.74 24.79
CA GLY A 292 -2.10 -17.00 24.93
C GLY A 292 -0.87 -17.74 24.43
N VAL A 293 -0.97 -19.07 24.29
CA VAL A 293 0.12 -19.98 23.89
C VAL A 293 -0.02 -20.40 22.41
N LEU A 294 -1.13 -20.08 21.76
CA LEU A 294 -1.31 -20.36 20.34
C LEU A 294 -0.23 -19.67 19.50
N SER A 295 0.14 -20.31 18.39
CA SER A 295 0.97 -19.66 17.38
C SER A 295 0.24 -18.45 16.80
N GLU A 296 0.97 -17.46 16.30
CA GLU A 296 0.36 -16.28 15.66
C GLU A 296 -0.56 -16.67 14.50
N GLU A 297 -0.22 -17.73 13.76
CA GLU A 297 -1.07 -18.23 12.67
C GLU A 297 -2.37 -18.84 13.20
N ASP A 298 -2.33 -19.60 14.29
CA ASP A 298 -3.52 -20.23 14.86
C ASP A 298 -4.42 -19.23 15.57
N LYS A 299 -3.84 -18.21 16.24
CA LYS A 299 -4.59 -17.08 16.78
C LYS A 299 -5.34 -16.35 15.68
N MET A 300 -4.66 -16.04 14.58
CA MET A 300 -5.26 -15.32 13.46
C MET A 300 -6.43 -16.10 12.86
N LYS A 301 -6.24 -17.41 12.61
CA LYS A 301 -7.31 -18.28 12.10
C LYS A 301 -8.51 -18.33 13.03
N LEU A 302 -8.28 -18.42 14.34
CA LEU A 302 -9.37 -18.44 15.31
C LEU A 302 -10.12 -17.11 15.33
N LEU A 303 -9.40 -15.98 15.28
CA LEU A 303 -10.01 -14.65 15.23
C LEU A 303 -10.82 -14.45 13.95
N GLU A 304 -10.31 -14.89 12.81
CA GLU A 304 -11.04 -14.91 11.54
C GLU A 304 -12.33 -15.73 11.66
N GLU A 305 -12.28 -16.93 12.25
CA GLU A 305 -13.48 -17.77 12.43
C GLU A 305 -14.53 -17.11 13.34
N VAL A 306 -14.09 -16.51 14.46
CA VAL A 306 -14.96 -15.82 15.41
C VAL A 306 -15.60 -14.57 14.82
N LEU A 307 -14.85 -13.82 13.99
CA LEU A 307 -15.31 -12.56 13.41
C LEU A 307 -16.05 -12.75 12.08
N THR A 308 -16.08 -13.95 11.53
CA THR A 308 -16.79 -14.26 10.27
C THR A 308 -17.98 -15.21 10.48
N PRO A 309 -18.86 -15.01 11.49
CA PRO A 309 -19.91 -15.99 11.81
C PRO A 309 -20.96 -16.16 10.70
N ASN A 310 -21.12 -15.13 9.85
CA ASN A 310 -22.05 -15.13 8.72
C ASN A 310 -21.34 -15.25 7.35
N GLY A 311 -20.01 -15.46 7.31
CA GLY A 311 -19.24 -15.52 6.07
C GLY A 311 -18.91 -14.16 5.42
N PHE A 312 -19.13 -13.04 6.12
CA PHE A 312 -18.73 -11.71 5.65
C PHE A 312 -17.35 -11.33 6.21
N ASN A 313 -16.42 -10.98 5.33
CA ASN A 313 -15.13 -10.41 5.71
C ASN A 313 -15.34 -8.96 6.17
N MET A 314 -14.98 -8.64 7.41
CA MET A 314 -15.07 -7.29 7.96
C MET A 314 -13.75 -6.56 7.78
N MET A 315 -13.81 -5.39 7.15
CA MET A 315 -12.70 -4.47 7.00
C MET A 315 -12.90 -3.27 7.89
N VAL A 316 -11.80 -2.72 8.40
CA VAL A 316 -11.80 -1.58 9.29
C VAL A 316 -10.84 -0.52 8.77
N THR A 317 -11.24 0.75 8.91
CA THR A 317 -10.50 1.93 8.51
C THR A 317 -10.70 3.04 9.55
N PRO A 318 -9.78 4.02 9.68
CA PRO A 318 -10.02 5.22 10.47
C PRO A 318 -11.31 5.95 10.07
N LYS A 319 -11.90 6.67 11.03
CA LYS A 319 -13.13 7.44 10.81
C LYS A 319 -12.94 8.61 9.83
N GLU A 320 -11.75 9.20 9.82
CA GLU A 320 -11.36 10.37 9.02
C GLU A 320 -10.70 9.95 7.68
N VAL A 321 -10.98 8.73 7.21
CA VAL A 321 -10.39 8.19 5.98
C VAL A 321 -10.72 9.02 4.74
N ASP A 322 -11.83 9.75 4.75
CA ASP A 322 -12.19 10.68 3.68
C ASP A 322 -11.15 11.78 3.49
N LEU A 323 -10.65 12.35 4.59
CA LEU A 323 -9.57 13.34 4.55
C LEU A 323 -8.24 12.70 4.14
N ASP A 324 -7.92 11.51 4.69
CA ASP A 324 -6.70 10.78 4.32
C ASP A 324 -6.67 10.47 2.82
N ILE A 325 -7.79 10.01 2.25
CA ILE A 325 -7.90 9.70 0.81
C ILE A 325 -7.73 10.96 -0.02
N SER A 326 -8.28 12.11 0.42
CA SER A 326 -8.09 13.39 -0.27
C SER A 326 -6.60 13.77 -0.32
N ASP A 327 -5.93 13.81 0.84
CA ASP A 327 -4.51 14.19 0.93
C ASP A 327 -3.62 13.22 0.15
N LEU A 328 -3.87 11.90 0.28
CA LEU A 328 -3.14 10.88 -0.47
C LEU A 328 -3.39 11.01 -1.97
N SER A 329 -4.60 11.37 -2.38
CA SER A 329 -4.91 11.54 -3.80
C SER A 329 -4.14 12.68 -4.43
N GLU A 330 -4.01 13.81 -3.73
CA GLU A 330 -3.24 14.98 -4.17
C GLU A 330 -1.75 14.66 -4.26
N VAL A 331 -1.20 13.98 -3.25
CA VAL A 331 0.20 13.55 -3.23
C VAL A 331 0.50 12.58 -4.38
N ILE A 332 -0.37 11.60 -4.62
CA ILE A 332 -0.15 10.59 -5.66
C ILE A 332 -0.36 11.18 -7.05
N SER A 333 -1.42 11.95 -7.29
CA SER A 333 -1.65 12.59 -8.59
C SER A 333 -0.54 13.57 -8.93
N GLY A 334 -0.16 14.44 -7.98
CA GLY A 334 0.94 15.38 -8.16
C GLY A 334 2.27 14.68 -8.43
N ALA A 335 2.55 13.58 -7.72
CA ALA A 335 3.76 12.81 -7.98
C ALA A 335 3.76 12.10 -9.35
N ILE A 336 2.60 11.58 -9.79
CA ILE A 336 2.43 11.03 -11.13
C ILE A 336 2.67 12.14 -12.16
N ASP A 337 1.99 13.28 -12.03
CA ASP A 337 2.08 14.37 -13.00
C ASP A 337 3.49 14.92 -13.10
N ARG A 338 4.21 15.10 -11.99
CA ARG A 338 5.61 15.54 -11.99
C ARG A 338 6.58 14.46 -12.48
N SER A 339 6.20 13.19 -12.38
CA SER A 339 6.98 12.09 -12.95
C SER A 339 6.84 12.02 -14.48
N LEU A 340 5.68 12.39 -15.01
CA LEU A 340 5.34 12.28 -16.43
C LEU A 340 5.56 13.59 -17.20
N HIS A 341 5.31 14.74 -16.59
CA HIS A 341 5.38 16.06 -17.22
C HIS A 341 6.55 16.85 -16.63
N THR A 342 7.64 16.94 -17.40
CA THR A 342 8.86 17.66 -17.01
C THR A 342 8.60 19.14 -16.73
N ILE A 343 7.58 19.73 -17.36
CA ILE A 343 7.16 21.13 -17.10
C ILE A 343 6.50 21.34 -15.73
N VAL A 344 5.78 20.34 -15.21
CA VAL A 344 5.14 20.40 -13.90
C VAL A 344 6.21 20.28 -12.81
N ASP A 345 7.20 19.40 -13.01
CA ASP A 345 8.29 19.25 -12.05
C ASP A 345 9.18 20.50 -11.93
N ASN A 346 9.34 21.25 -13.03
CA ASN A 346 10.07 22.53 -13.03
C ASN A 346 9.26 23.70 -12.45
N GLY A 347 8.02 23.47 -12.00
CA GLY A 347 7.14 24.50 -11.43
C GLY A 347 6.64 25.53 -12.45
N ILE A 348 6.61 25.17 -13.74
CA ILE A 348 6.15 26.05 -14.83
C ILE A 348 4.62 26.04 -14.93
N ILE A 349 4.00 24.92 -14.56
CA ILE A 349 2.55 24.75 -14.43
C ILE A 349 2.27 24.25 -13.01
N ALA A 350 1.30 24.89 -12.35
CA ALA A 350 0.86 24.57 -11.01
C ALA A 350 -0.21 23.48 -11.03
#